data_AF-A0A9W6BX84-F1
#
_entry.id   AF-A0A9W6BX84-F1
#
_cell.length_a   1.000
_cell.length_b   1.000
_cell.length_c   1.000
_cell.angle_alpha   90.00
_cell.angle_beta   90.00
_cell.angle_gamma   90.00
#
_symmetry.space_group_name_H-M   'P 1'
#
loop_
_entity.id
_entity.type
_entity.pdbx_description
1 polymer ?
#
loop_
_entity_poly.entity_id
_entity_poly.type
_entity_poly.pdbx_seq_one_letter_code
_entity_poly.pdbx_strand_id
1 'polypeptide(L)'
;MATASGAKGCAWRQCSLSLVRPRTVRRHMPCRAVQQTEAGMPPQPPPPPPPPPPPGSFTRRNLLQQFGGLGAAAAAGGVVGYLAGSRSGGDSNGGLSAAERADVDELRRELHFRRDYDGHVFVRDGRGSWWEVRLDAKLPGTLLLRDPQDGVFFVTYNNIQQIDLTDDYVVGSLFAGGDWEVLVQRVQARDDNGTLIDLKLPKEAFRDMISVLE
;
A
#
# COMPACT_ATOMS: atom_id res chain seq x y z
N MET A 1 -12.03 25.45 50.74
CA MET A 1 -12.52 26.61 49.95
C MET A 1 -12.66 26.12 48.52
N ALA A 2 -13.90 25.79 48.12
CA ALA A 2 -14.68 26.48 47.07
C ALA A 2 -14.39 25.86 45.67
N THR A 3 -15.33 25.46 44.81
CA THR A 3 -16.80 25.49 44.76
C THR A 3 -17.25 24.71 43.51
N ALA A 4 -18.45 24.11 43.59
CA ALA A 4 -19.51 23.94 42.56
C ALA A 4 -19.16 23.24 41.21
N SER A 5 -19.84 22.17 40.78
CA SER A 5 -21.30 21.94 40.56
C SER A 5 -21.85 22.51 39.24
N GLY A 6 -22.49 21.63 38.46
CA GLY A 6 -23.44 21.95 37.38
C GLY A 6 -22.92 21.64 35.96
N ALA A 7 -23.69 21.13 34.99
CA ALA A 7 -25.12 20.84 34.92
C ALA A 7 -25.45 20.15 33.57
N LYS A 8 -26.60 19.43 33.55
CA LYS A 8 -27.55 19.23 32.42
C LYS A 8 -27.02 18.50 31.16
N GLY A 9 -27.51 17.33 30.77
CA GLY A 9 -28.92 16.94 30.68
C GLY A 9 -29.47 17.29 29.29
N CYS A 10 -29.03 16.59 28.24
CA CYS A 10 -29.58 16.73 26.89
C CYS A 10 -30.54 15.57 26.59
N ALA A 11 -31.80 15.95 26.39
CA ALA A 11 -32.92 15.09 26.07
C ALA A 11 -32.76 14.44 24.68
N TRP A 12 -32.85 13.12 24.64
CA TRP A 12 -32.98 12.35 23.41
C TRP A 12 -34.38 12.55 22.84
N ARG A 13 -34.49 13.39 21.80
CA ARG A 13 -35.72 13.50 20.99
C ARG A 13 -35.79 12.29 20.06
N GLN A 14 -36.88 11.55 20.17
CA GLN A 14 -37.32 10.53 19.23
C GLN A 14 -37.54 11.17 17.85
N CYS A 15 -36.72 10.78 16.87
CA CYS A 15 -37.01 11.01 15.46
C CYS A 15 -37.84 9.82 14.93
N SER A 16 -39.11 10.10 14.65
CA SER A 16 -40.06 9.19 14.01
C SER A 16 -39.57 8.82 12.61
N LEU A 17 -39.40 7.52 12.35
CA LEU A 17 -39.13 6.95 11.04
C LEU A 17 -40.39 7.07 10.16
N SER A 18 -40.40 8.04 9.24
CA SER A 18 -41.37 8.09 8.15
C SER A 18 -41.04 7.03 7.10
N LEU A 19 -41.85 5.99 7.07
CA LEU A 19 -41.80 4.88 6.10
C LEU A 19 -42.27 5.38 4.72
N VAL A 20 -41.34 5.66 3.81
CA VAL A 20 -41.67 5.98 2.40
C VAL A 20 -41.58 4.71 1.56
N ARG A 21 -42.71 4.29 0.99
CA ARG A 21 -42.83 3.10 0.13
C ARG A 21 -42.17 3.34 -1.24
N PRO A 22 -41.41 2.37 -1.79
CA PRO A 22 -40.91 2.45 -3.16
C PRO A 22 -42.03 2.16 -4.19
N ARG A 23 -42.18 3.06 -5.17
CA ARG A 23 -43.01 2.87 -6.37
C ARG A 23 -42.25 2.00 -7.38
N THR A 24 -42.81 0.83 -7.68
CA THR A 24 -42.35 -0.08 -8.73
C THR A 24 -42.62 0.53 -10.11
N VAL A 25 -41.58 0.98 -10.82
CA VAL A 25 -41.68 1.41 -12.22
C VAL A 25 -41.39 0.21 -13.12
N ARG A 26 -42.45 -0.43 -13.64
CA ARG A 26 -42.37 -1.39 -14.74
C ARG A 26 -42.05 -0.64 -16.04
N ARG A 27 -40.85 -0.82 -16.58
CA ARG A 27 -40.53 -0.39 -17.96
C ARG A 27 -40.82 -1.54 -18.91
N HIS A 28 -41.79 -1.34 -19.80
CA HIS A 28 -42.02 -2.20 -20.96
C HIS A 28 -40.94 -1.94 -22.00
N MET A 29 -40.22 -2.98 -22.41
CA MET A 29 -39.32 -2.94 -23.57
C MET A 29 -40.13 -3.31 -24.82
N PRO A 30 -40.19 -2.45 -25.86
CA PRO A 30 -40.75 -2.83 -27.15
C PRO A 30 -39.75 -3.68 -27.94
N CYS A 31 -40.20 -4.85 -28.38
CA CYS A 31 -39.51 -5.69 -29.35
C CYS A 31 -39.35 -4.95 -30.68
N ARG A 32 -38.10 -4.76 -31.13
CA ARG A 32 -37.78 -4.24 -32.46
C ARG A 32 -37.40 -5.41 -33.37
N ALA A 33 -38.21 -5.63 -34.39
CA ALA A 33 -38.03 -6.67 -35.38
C ALA A 33 -36.76 -6.45 -36.23
N VAL A 34 -36.08 -7.56 -36.50
CA VAL A 34 -34.82 -7.68 -37.24
C VAL A 34 -35.12 -7.68 -38.74
N GLN A 35 -34.49 -6.79 -39.51
CA GLN A 35 -34.39 -6.93 -40.96
C GLN A 35 -33.00 -7.46 -41.31
N GLN A 36 -32.96 -8.65 -41.89
CA GLN A 36 -31.79 -9.23 -42.55
C GLN A 36 -31.65 -8.60 -43.93
N THR A 37 -30.52 -7.96 -44.17
CA THR A 37 -30.07 -7.59 -45.51
C THR A 37 -28.78 -8.35 -45.78
N GLU A 38 -28.84 -9.24 -46.75
CA GLU A 38 -27.73 -9.98 -47.34
C GLU A 38 -26.92 -9.03 -48.21
N ALA A 39 -25.72 -8.63 -47.77
CA ALA A 39 -24.79 -7.88 -48.60
C ALA A 39 -23.35 -8.07 -48.11
N GLY A 40 -22.54 -8.74 -48.92
CA GLY A 40 -21.08 -8.73 -48.84
C GLY A 40 -20.49 -9.63 -47.75
N MET A 41 -19.75 -10.67 -48.15
CA MET A 41 -18.83 -11.35 -47.25
C MET A 41 -17.89 -10.29 -46.66
N PRO A 42 -17.90 -10.06 -45.33
CA PRO A 42 -17.01 -9.11 -44.71
C PRO A 42 -15.56 -9.56 -44.96
N PRO A 43 -14.60 -8.62 -45.14
CA PRO A 43 -13.19 -8.97 -45.20
C PRO A 43 -12.86 -9.84 -43.99
N GLN A 44 -12.13 -10.95 -44.21
CA GLN A 44 -11.69 -11.79 -43.10
C GLN A 44 -11.03 -10.89 -42.05
N PRO A 45 -11.46 -10.97 -40.78
CA PRO A 45 -10.85 -10.18 -39.73
C PRO A 45 -9.35 -10.48 -39.75
N PRO A 46 -8.49 -9.46 -39.62
CA PRO A 46 -7.06 -9.69 -39.49
C PRO A 46 -6.85 -10.73 -38.39
N PRO A 47 -5.89 -11.66 -38.55
CA PRO A 47 -5.60 -12.63 -37.52
C PRO A 47 -5.43 -11.88 -36.20
N PRO A 48 -6.02 -12.38 -35.09
CA PRO A 48 -5.87 -11.72 -33.81
C PRO A 48 -4.37 -11.50 -33.58
N PRO A 49 -3.97 -10.31 -33.11
CA PRO A 49 -2.58 -10.10 -32.73
C PRO A 49 -2.17 -11.25 -31.81
N PRO A 50 -0.93 -11.77 -31.93
CA PRO A 50 -0.46 -12.79 -31.03
C PRO A 50 -0.77 -12.35 -29.59
N PRO A 51 -1.28 -13.26 -28.74
CA PRO A 51 -1.55 -12.90 -27.36
C PRO A 51 -0.30 -12.23 -26.79
N PRO A 52 -0.44 -11.08 -26.10
CA PRO A 52 0.70 -10.45 -25.47
C PRO A 52 1.43 -11.52 -24.64
N PRO A 53 2.76 -11.55 -24.66
CA PRO A 53 3.50 -12.46 -23.81
C PRO A 53 2.95 -12.35 -22.39
N PRO A 54 2.73 -13.48 -21.69
CA PRO A 54 2.21 -13.44 -20.34
C PRO A 54 3.07 -12.47 -19.53
N PRO A 55 2.48 -11.55 -18.75
CA PRO A 55 3.25 -10.63 -17.92
C PRO A 55 4.23 -11.49 -17.13
N GLY A 56 5.52 -11.26 -17.38
CA GLY A 56 6.57 -12.10 -16.84
C GLY A 56 6.36 -12.17 -15.34
N SER A 57 6.09 -13.37 -14.82
CA SER A 57 5.98 -13.58 -13.39
C SER A 57 7.30 -13.10 -12.79
N PHE A 58 7.28 -11.90 -12.20
CA PHE A 58 8.39 -11.35 -11.43
C PHE A 58 8.50 -12.21 -10.17
N THR A 59 9.02 -13.41 -10.37
CA THR A 59 9.33 -14.35 -9.31
C THR A 59 10.41 -13.66 -8.48
N ARG A 60 10.37 -13.75 -7.14
CA ARG A 60 11.36 -13.12 -6.25
C ARG A 60 12.82 -13.32 -6.67
N ARG A 61 13.12 -14.38 -7.43
CA ARG A 61 14.43 -14.65 -8.06
C ARG A 61 14.86 -13.62 -9.12
N ASN A 62 13.95 -13.03 -9.87
CA ASN A 62 14.29 -12.07 -10.93
C ASN A 62 14.62 -10.68 -10.36
N LEU A 63 13.97 -10.27 -9.26
CA LEU A 63 14.38 -9.09 -8.48
C LEU A 63 15.80 -9.27 -7.92
N LEU A 64 16.12 -10.47 -7.44
CA LEU A 64 17.46 -10.86 -6.99
C LEU A 64 18.51 -10.82 -8.11
N GLN A 65 18.15 -11.13 -9.36
CA GLN A 65 19.08 -11.01 -10.49
C GLN A 65 19.21 -9.57 -11.00
N GLN A 66 18.15 -8.77 -10.92
CA GLN A 66 18.16 -7.38 -11.38
C GLN A 66 18.89 -6.44 -10.41
N PHE A 67 18.79 -6.68 -9.10
CA PHE A 67 19.50 -5.89 -8.08
C PHE A 67 20.77 -6.57 -7.56
N GLY A 68 20.88 -7.90 -7.63
CA GLY A 68 22.09 -8.64 -7.24
C GLY A 68 23.12 -8.81 -8.36
N GLY A 69 22.86 -8.30 -9.57
CA GLY A 69 23.75 -8.41 -10.74
C GLY A 69 24.86 -7.36 -10.83
N LEU A 70 24.89 -6.35 -9.95
CA LEU A 70 25.86 -5.24 -9.96
C LEU A 70 26.79 -5.28 -8.73
N GLY A 71 27.31 -6.45 -8.37
CA GLY A 71 28.07 -6.64 -7.12
C GLY A 71 29.47 -7.25 -7.23
N ALA A 72 30.09 -7.29 -8.42
CA ALA A 72 31.40 -7.92 -8.60
C ALA A 72 32.57 -6.94 -8.87
N ALA A 73 32.39 -5.63 -8.71
CA ALA A 73 33.46 -4.67 -8.94
C ALA A 73 33.66 -3.71 -7.75
N ALA A 74 34.56 -4.13 -6.86
CA ALA A 74 35.54 -3.33 -6.11
C ALA A 74 35.09 -2.05 -5.38
N ALA A 75 35.20 -2.07 -4.05
CA ALA A 75 36.09 -1.16 -3.32
C ALA A 75 36.39 -1.70 -1.91
N ALA A 76 37.64 -1.53 -1.49
CA ALA A 76 38.18 -1.96 -0.22
C ALA A 76 37.40 -1.38 0.98
N GLY A 77 37.06 -2.22 1.97
CA GLY A 77 36.54 -1.72 3.24
C GLY A 77 35.35 -2.47 3.85
N GLY A 78 35.22 -3.78 3.64
CA GLY A 78 34.63 -4.68 4.64
C GLY A 78 33.13 -4.57 4.92
N VAL A 79 32.25 -4.87 3.97
CA VAL A 79 30.85 -5.29 4.26
C VAL A 79 30.34 -6.25 3.17
N VAL A 80 30.86 -7.49 3.10
CA VAL A 80 30.41 -8.50 2.11
C VAL A 80 29.99 -9.82 2.79
N GLY A 81 29.52 -9.75 4.05
CA GLY A 81 29.25 -10.94 4.87
C GLY A 81 27.78 -11.27 5.18
N TYR A 82 26.81 -10.40 4.85
CA TYR A 82 25.50 -10.47 5.53
C TYR A 82 24.30 -10.99 4.72
N LEU A 83 24.43 -11.23 3.40
CA LEU A 83 23.32 -11.74 2.59
C LEU A 83 23.02 -13.24 2.79
N ALA A 84 23.81 -13.96 3.62
CA ALA A 84 23.65 -15.39 3.87
C ALA A 84 23.06 -15.75 5.26
N GLY A 85 22.80 -14.79 6.15
CA GLY A 85 22.57 -15.07 7.58
C GLY A 85 21.13 -15.04 8.11
N SER A 86 20.16 -14.45 7.42
CA SER A 86 18.84 -14.14 8.03
C SER A 86 17.84 -15.30 8.11
N ARG A 87 18.32 -16.55 8.18
CA ARG A 87 17.50 -17.73 8.50
C ARG A 87 17.95 -18.35 9.83
N SER A 88 17.99 -17.55 10.89
CA SER A 88 18.10 -18.07 12.26
C SER A 88 16.70 -18.16 12.87
N GLY A 89 16.01 -19.25 12.52
CA GLY A 89 14.89 -19.73 13.30
C GLY A 89 15.42 -20.71 14.34
N GLY A 90 15.40 -20.32 15.61
CA GLY A 90 15.57 -21.24 16.73
C GLY A 90 16.77 -20.97 17.63
N ASP A 91 16.70 -19.90 18.43
CA ASP A 91 17.18 -19.93 19.82
C ASP A 91 16.52 -18.78 20.60
N SER A 92 15.61 -19.14 21.50
CA SER A 92 14.62 -18.25 22.14
C SER A 92 15.18 -17.23 23.15
N ASN A 93 16.49 -16.92 23.09
CA ASN A 93 17.13 -15.89 23.91
C ASN A 93 18.30 -15.16 23.20
N GLY A 94 18.53 -15.42 21.91
CA GLY A 94 19.63 -14.84 21.13
C GLY A 94 19.25 -13.52 20.45
N GLY A 95 19.03 -12.45 21.22
CA GLY A 95 18.91 -11.11 20.64
C GLY A 95 20.26 -10.63 20.11
N LEU A 96 20.25 -9.88 18.99
CA LEU A 96 21.45 -9.19 18.47
C LEU A 96 22.10 -8.36 19.59
N SER A 97 23.43 -8.39 19.65
CA SER A 97 24.22 -7.53 20.52
C SER A 97 24.03 -6.05 20.17
N ALA A 98 24.40 -5.14 21.08
CA ALA A 98 24.26 -3.70 20.84
C ALA A 98 25.07 -3.22 19.61
N ALA A 99 26.23 -3.83 19.36
CA ALA A 99 27.07 -3.53 18.19
C ALA A 99 26.38 -3.97 16.89
N GLU A 100 25.88 -5.21 16.84
CA GLU A 100 25.19 -5.72 15.65
C GLU A 100 23.91 -4.94 15.34
N ARG A 101 23.18 -4.46 16.37
CA ARG A 101 22.03 -3.57 16.16
C ARG A 101 22.43 -2.25 15.52
N ALA A 102 23.54 -1.66 15.97
CA ALA A 102 24.05 -0.41 15.40
C ALA A 102 24.45 -0.59 13.93
N ASP A 103 25.09 -1.72 13.59
CA ASP A 103 25.46 -2.03 12.21
C ASP A 103 24.22 -2.21 11.32
N VAL A 104 23.19 -2.92 11.81
CA VAL A 104 21.92 -3.08 11.11
C VAL A 104 21.23 -1.73 10.91
N ASP A 105 21.20 -0.86 11.92
CA ASP A 105 20.60 0.46 11.82
C ASP A 105 21.36 1.40 10.86
N GLU A 106 22.68 1.23 10.74
CA GLU A 106 23.48 1.95 9.74
C GLU A 106 23.13 1.51 8.30
N LEU A 107 23.04 0.19 8.06
CA LEU A 107 22.61 -0.35 6.76
C LEU A 107 21.20 0.13 6.37
N ARG A 108 20.26 0.16 7.33
CA ARG A 108 18.91 0.69 7.11
C ARG A 108 18.95 2.16 6.69
N ARG A 109 19.80 2.96 7.36
CA ARG A 109 19.97 4.39 7.05
C ARG A 109 20.55 4.61 5.66
N GLU A 110 21.52 3.78 5.25
CA GLU A 110 22.09 3.77 3.90
C GLU A 110 21.00 3.49 2.85
N LEU A 111 20.11 2.53 3.13
CA LEU A 111 18.97 2.17 2.28
C LEU A 111 17.74 3.08 2.45
N HIS A 112 17.89 4.21 3.17
CA HIS A 112 16.84 5.22 3.34
C HIS A 112 15.56 4.69 4.01
N PHE A 113 15.68 3.72 4.91
CA PHE A 113 14.57 3.33 5.78
C PHE A 113 15.03 3.18 7.23
N ARG A 114 14.09 3.03 8.15
CA ARG A 114 14.35 2.69 9.55
C ARG A 114 13.16 1.91 10.11
N ARG A 115 13.39 1.27 11.26
CA ARG A 115 12.34 0.58 11.99
C ARG A 115 12.33 1.04 13.44
N ASP A 116 11.16 1.42 13.93
CA ASP A 116 10.99 1.73 15.35
C ASP A 116 10.96 0.44 16.18
N TYR A 117 11.15 0.54 17.49
CA TYR A 117 11.11 -0.62 18.40
C TYR A 117 9.74 -1.32 18.44
N ASP A 118 8.68 -0.63 18.02
CA ASP A 118 7.33 -1.18 17.86
C ASP A 118 7.13 -1.94 16.54
N GLY A 119 8.17 -2.04 15.70
CA GLY A 119 8.16 -2.75 14.44
C GLY A 119 7.64 -1.94 13.25
N HIS A 120 7.27 -0.67 13.45
CA HIS A 120 6.83 0.17 12.35
C HIS A 120 7.98 0.58 11.44
N VAL A 121 7.72 0.50 10.13
CA VAL A 121 8.70 0.84 9.09
C VAL A 121 8.49 2.28 8.69
N PHE A 122 9.59 3.02 8.62
CA PHE A 122 9.63 4.36 8.07
C PHE A 122 10.59 4.41 6.90
N VAL A 123 10.19 5.07 5.82
CA VAL A 123 11.01 5.28 4.63
C VAL A 123 11.29 6.76 4.47
N ARG A 124 12.45 7.10 3.91
CA ARG A 124 12.87 8.48 3.71
C ARG A 124 12.69 8.84 2.24
N ASP A 125 12.01 9.95 1.98
CA ASP A 125 11.93 10.51 0.63
C ASP A 125 13.23 11.23 0.23
N GLY A 126 13.36 11.61 -1.04
CA GLY A 126 14.49 12.36 -1.59
C GLY A 126 14.62 13.78 -1.02
N ARG A 127 13.59 14.28 -0.31
CA ARG A 127 13.62 15.55 0.44
C ARG A 127 14.12 15.35 1.87
N GLY A 128 14.31 14.11 2.29
CA GLY A 128 14.79 13.73 3.61
C GLY A 128 13.69 13.58 4.66
N SER A 129 12.41 13.62 4.28
CA SER A 129 11.26 13.46 5.17
C SER A 129 10.97 11.98 5.42
N TRP A 130 10.55 11.64 6.64
CA TRP A 130 10.22 10.26 7.01
C TRP A 130 8.72 9.99 6.86
N TRP A 131 8.40 8.94 6.12
CA TRP A 131 7.04 8.47 5.85
C TRP A 131 6.81 7.14 6.55
N GLU A 132 5.68 6.97 7.21
CA GLU A 132 5.30 5.74 7.89
C GLU A 132 4.64 4.78 6.90
N VAL A 133 5.10 3.53 6.83
CA VAL A 133 4.63 2.53 5.85
C VAL A 133 3.91 1.39 6.55
N ARG A 134 2.77 0.98 6.00
CA ARG A 134 1.99 -0.18 6.46
C ARG A 134 1.44 -0.98 5.28
N LEU A 135 1.10 -2.23 5.54
CA LEU A 135 0.35 -3.08 4.61
C LEU A 135 -1.13 -2.74 4.72
N ASP A 136 -1.83 -2.69 3.58
CA ASP A 136 -3.29 -2.70 3.58
C ASP A 136 -3.78 -4.13 3.92
N ALA A 137 -4.72 -4.24 4.86
CA ALA A 137 -5.19 -5.56 5.31
C ALA A 137 -6.21 -6.20 4.36
N LYS A 138 -6.85 -5.43 3.46
CA LYS A 138 -7.86 -5.94 2.52
C LYS A 138 -7.28 -6.20 1.13
N LEU A 139 -6.38 -5.32 0.67
CA LEU A 139 -5.84 -5.38 -0.69
C LEU A 139 -4.39 -5.89 -0.71
N PRO A 140 -4.16 -7.16 -1.13
CA PRO A 140 -2.82 -7.71 -1.20
C PRO A 140 -1.95 -6.93 -2.20
N GLY A 141 -0.68 -6.74 -1.84
CA GLY A 141 0.27 -5.98 -2.66
C GLY A 141 0.08 -4.46 -2.60
N THR A 142 -0.85 -3.96 -1.77
CA THR A 142 -1.02 -2.51 -1.54
C THR A 142 -0.35 -2.10 -0.23
N LEU A 143 0.47 -1.06 -0.32
CA LEU A 143 1.10 -0.39 0.81
C LEU A 143 0.42 0.96 1.03
N LEU A 144 0.17 1.28 2.28
CA LEU A 144 -0.30 2.59 2.72
C LEU A 144 0.88 3.36 3.30
N LEU A 145 0.97 4.64 2.95
CA LEU A 145 2.01 5.54 3.42
C LEU A 145 1.38 6.78 4.06
N ARG A 146 1.95 7.23 5.18
CA ARG A 146 1.58 8.50 5.83
C ARG A 146 2.76 9.44 5.83
N ASP A 147 2.57 10.65 5.31
CA ASP A 147 3.60 11.70 5.33
C ASP A 147 3.65 12.43 6.70
N PRO A 148 4.63 13.32 6.93
CA PRO A 148 4.69 14.11 8.16
C PRO A 148 3.55 15.12 8.34
N GLN A 149 2.77 15.39 7.30
CA GLN A 149 1.61 16.30 7.30
C GLN A 149 0.27 15.56 7.45
N ASP A 150 0.33 14.28 7.85
CA ASP A 150 -0.81 13.37 8.02
C ASP A 150 -1.56 13.01 6.73
N GLY A 151 -1.02 13.36 5.55
CA GLY A 151 -1.54 12.94 4.26
C GLY A 151 -1.37 11.44 4.07
N VAL A 152 -2.42 10.77 3.58
CA VAL A 152 -2.41 9.32 3.33
C VAL A 152 -2.29 9.04 1.84
N PHE A 153 -1.40 8.12 1.52
CA PHE A 153 -1.07 7.70 0.16
C PHE A 153 -1.08 6.18 0.07
N PHE A 154 -1.14 5.66 -1.14
CA PHE A 154 -1.00 4.24 -1.40
C PHE A 154 -0.11 3.97 -2.62
N VAL A 155 0.51 2.78 -2.62
CA VAL A 155 1.23 2.20 -3.76
C VAL A 155 0.77 0.76 -3.92
N THR A 156 0.46 0.35 -5.15
CA THR A 156 0.04 -1.02 -5.45
C THR A 156 1.05 -1.71 -6.37
N TYR A 157 1.57 -2.85 -5.93
CA TYR A 157 2.47 -3.69 -6.70
C TYR A 157 1.71 -4.89 -7.28
N ASN A 158 1.29 -4.79 -8.53
CA ASN A 158 0.45 -5.80 -9.20
C ASN A 158 1.08 -7.20 -9.27
N ASN A 159 2.40 -7.30 -9.18
CA ASN A 159 3.13 -8.56 -9.36
C ASN A 159 3.52 -9.23 -8.03
N ILE A 160 3.16 -8.65 -6.88
CA ILE A 160 3.56 -9.14 -5.55
C ILE A 160 2.31 -9.36 -4.71
N GLN A 161 1.91 -10.62 -4.54
CA GLN A 161 0.71 -10.96 -3.77
C GLN A 161 0.92 -10.86 -2.25
N GLN A 162 2.18 -10.96 -1.79
CA GLN A 162 2.50 -10.88 -0.37
C GLN A 162 3.81 -10.12 -0.17
N ILE A 163 3.67 -8.92 0.37
CA ILE A 163 4.78 -8.09 0.83
C ILE A 163 4.92 -8.35 2.33
N ASP A 164 6.12 -8.71 2.76
CA ASP A 164 6.43 -8.90 4.16
C ASP A 164 7.29 -7.74 4.64
N LEU A 165 6.66 -6.79 5.33
CA LEU A 165 7.38 -5.65 5.91
C LEU A 165 8.24 -6.07 7.12
N THR A 166 8.13 -7.31 7.62
CA THR A 166 9.01 -7.77 8.70
C THR A 166 10.44 -8.02 8.22
N ASP A 167 10.63 -8.26 6.92
CA ASP A 167 11.92 -8.51 6.27
C ASP A 167 12.53 -7.20 5.72
N ASP A 168 13.64 -6.79 6.31
CA ASP A 168 14.39 -5.58 5.92
C ASP A 168 14.89 -5.64 4.47
N TYR A 169 15.16 -6.83 3.93
CA TYR A 169 15.55 -6.98 2.54
C TYR A 169 14.41 -6.60 1.60
N VAL A 170 13.18 -7.01 1.93
CA VAL A 170 11.99 -6.66 1.16
C VAL A 170 11.78 -5.15 1.19
N VAL A 171 11.85 -4.53 2.37
CA VAL A 171 11.72 -3.07 2.53
C VAL A 171 12.79 -2.33 1.72
N GLY A 172 14.07 -2.71 1.87
CA GLY A 172 15.16 -2.11 1.10
C GLY A 172 14.95 -2.23 -0.41
N SER A 173 14.54 -3.41 -0.89
CA SER A 173 14.30 -3.63 -2.32
C SER A 173 13.15 -2.81 -2.91
N LEU A 174 12.15 -2.45 -2.09
CA LEU A 174 11.00 -1.67 -2.52
C LEU A 174 11.27 -0.16 -2.48
N PHE A 175 12.04 0.32 -1.50
CA PHE A 175 12.13 1.74 -1.17
C PHE A 175 13.49 2.38 -1.41
N ALA A 176 14.60 1.61 -1.43
CA ALA A 176 15.94 2.18 -1.51
C ALA A 176 16.20 3.00 -2.79
N GLY A 177 15.53 2.66 -3.90
CA GLY A 177 15.68 3.36 -5.16
C GLY A 177 14.95 4.71 -5.25
N GLY A 178 14.07 5.03 -4.31
CA GLY A 178 13.24 6.25 -4.36
C GLY A 178 12.14 6.24 -5.43
N ASP A 179 12.13 5.28 -6.36
CA ASP A 179 11.13 5.14 -7.42
C ASP A 179 9.69 5.05 -6.91
N TRP A 180 9.51 4.64 -5.66
CA TRP A 180 8.19 4.60 -5.02
C TRP A 180 7.53 5.99 -4.99
N GLU A 181 8.29 7.08 -4.91
CA GLU A 181 7.77 8.45 -4.85
C GLU A 181 6.98 8.85 -6.10
N VAL A 182 7.31 8.27 -7.26
CA VAL A 182 6.54 8.53 -8.49
C VAL A 182 5.33 7.61 -8.62
N LEU A 183 5.27 6.54 -7.82
CA LEU A 183 4.19 5.56 -7.82
C LEU A 183 3.10 5.88 -6.79
N VAL A 184 3.39 6.72 -5.78
CA VAL A 184 2.41 7.06 -4.73
C VAL A 184 1.21 7.79 -5.30
N GLN A 185 0.03 7.38 -4.85
CA GLN A 185 -1.24 8.04 -5.16
C GLN A 185 -1.88 8.53 -3.88
N ARG A 186 -2.45 9.74 -3.90
CA ARG A 186 -3.17 10.30 -2.74
C ARG A 186 -4.47 9.54 -2.54
N VAL A 187 -4.75 9.17 -1.30
CA VAL A 187 -6.07 8.66 -0.96
C VAL A 187 -7.03 9.83 -0.82
N GLN A 188 -8.15 9.76 -1.54
CA GLN A 188 -9.22 10.73 -1.47
C GLN A 188 -10.47 10.08 -0.89
N ALA A 189 -11.14 10.80 0.01
CA ALA A 189 -12.43 10.42 0.55
C ALA A 189 -13.49 11.39 0.04
N ARG A 190 -14.74 10.91 -0.05
CA ARG A 190 -15.87 11.76 -0.41
C ARG A 190 -16.47 12.36 0.86
N ASP A 191 -16.60 13.68 0.91
CA ASP A 191 -17.28 14.37 2.02
C ASP A 191 -18.82 14.22 1.92
N ASP A 192 -19.53 14.75 2.92
CA ASP A 192 -20.99 14.74 2.98
C ASP A 192 -21.66 15.45 1.77
N ASN A 193 -20.92 16.34 1.10
CA ASN A 193 -21.38 17.09 -0.08
C ASN A 193 -21.03 16.39 -1.40
N GLY A 194 -20.39 15.23 -1.36
CA GLY A 194 -19.98 14.50 -2.56
C GLY A 194 -18.66 14.97 -3.17
N THR A 195 -17.95 15.90 -2.54
CA THR A 195 -16.67 16.46 -2.97
C THR A 195 -15.53 15.54 -2.53
N LEU A 196 -14.56 15.32 -3.42
CA LEU A 196 -13.36 14.56 -3.11
C LEU A 196 -12.39 15.44 -2.32
N ILE A 197 -12.04 14.99 -1.12
CA ILE A 197 -11.06 15.63 -0.25
C ILE A 197 -9.90 14.67 -0.01
N ASP A 198 -8.69 15.21 0.09
CA ASP A 198 -7.52 14.42 0.46
C ASP A 198 -7.69 13.90 1.89
N LEU A 199 -7.51 12.60 2.07
CA LEU A 199 -7.62 11.96 3.37
C LEU A 199 -6.42 12.34 4.23
N LYS A 200 -6.71 12.89 5.41
CA LYS A 200 -5.71 13.17 6.46
C LYS A 200 -5.99 12.33 7.68
N LEU A 201 -5.00 11.57 8.14
CA LEU A 201 -5.11 10.74 9.33
C LEU A 201 -3.92 11.00 10.27
N PRO A 202 -4.16 11.38 11.53
CA PRO A 202 -3.09 11.46 12.51
C PRO A 202 -2.46 10.09 12.72
N LYS A 203 -1.23 10.07 13.23
CA LYS A 203 -0.42 8.86 13.44
C LYS A 203 -1.19 7.72 14.11
N GLU A 204 -1.91 8.00 15.19
CA GLU A 204 -2.66 7.01 15.97
C GLU A 204 -3.80 6.41 15.13
N ALA A 205 -4.58 7.26 14.47
CA ALA A 205 -5.67 6.81 13.60
C ALA A 205 -5.14 6.01 12.40
N PHE A 206 -4.01 6.41 11.84
CA PHE A 206 -3.35 5.68 10.76
C PHE A 206 -2.87 4.29 11.19
N ARG A 207 -2.45 4.13 12.45
CA ARG A 207 -2.04 2.83 13.05
C ARG A 207 -3.22 1.92 13.39
N ASP A 208 -4.35 2.50 13.78
CA ASP A 208 -5.55 1.72 14.12
C ASP A 208 -6.37 1.35 12.88
N MET A 209 -6.11 1.99 11.75
CA MET A 209 -6.79 1.72 10.49
C MET A 209 -6.45 0.32 9.94
N ILE A 210 -7.50 -0.37 9.46
CA ILE A 210 -7.40 -1.71 8.86
C ILE A 210 -7.20 -1.62 7.35
N SER A 211 -7.96 -0.75 6.66
CA SER A 211 -7.92 -0.57 5.21
C SER A 211 -8.57 0.76 4.86
N VAL A 212 -8.09 1.42 3.81
CA VAL A 212 -8.68 2.67 3.30
C VAL A 212 -9.56 2.42 2.07
N LEU A 213 -9.21 1.42 1.28
CA LEU A 213 -9.86 1.15 -0.01
C LEU A 213 -11.00 0.15 0.21
N GLU A 214 -12.22 0.56 -0.13
CA GLU A 214 -13.42 -0.29 -0.19
C GLU A 214 -13.96 -0.37 -1.62
#